data_AF-A0A935S263-F1
#
_entry.id   AF-A0A935S263-F1
#
_cell.length_a   1.000
_cell.length_b   1.000
_cell.length_c   1.000
_cell.angle_alpha   90.00
_cell.angle_beta   90.00
_cell.angle_gamma   90.00
#
_symmetry.space_group_name_H-M   'P 1'
#
loop_
_entity.id
_entity.type
_entity.pdbx_description
1 polymer ?
#
loop_
_entity_poly.entity_id
_entity_poly.type
_entity_poly.pdbx_seq_one_letter_code
_entity_poly.pdbx_strand_id
1 'polypeptide(L)'
;MNIFAVFKTGRATFKNVKPKVIGATQDLYNKLNNSPQFFKNLKTQFPDKYNQLKEYFQKVLGKNIDELVSDVFKVNPKNIREESLKWPSVKKSKFEKADQFYSNSGYTNYDNHLRGIDFDKSVDLIEKTADQYLYQYCYIDKKTGLPKVGSYFYESSDIDVTKLGFGIDGRVKIRVKLSSNSTFLRSVAADIEDWVPGSNKMFHGGEIQLFNPNAIYTEVKIID
;
A
#
# COMPACT_ATOMS: atom_id res chain seq x y z
N MET A 1 -12.70 -29.45 1.61
CA MET A 1 -11.67 -30.34 2.19
C MET A 1 -11.17 -29.71 3.49
N ASN A 2 -11.25 -30.45 4.60
CA ASN A 2 -11.12 -29.92 5.96
C ASN A 2 -9.64 -29.63 6.33
N ILE A 3 -9.31 -28.37 6.60
CA ILE A 3 -7.95 -27.90 6.96
C ILE A 3 -7.49 -28.41 8.34
N PHE A 4 -8.39 -29.01 9.13
CA PHE A 4 -8.18 -29.33 10.55
C PHE A 4 -7.62 -30.73 10.85
N ALA A 5 -7.32 -31.56 9.84
CA ALA A 5 -6.91 -32.95 10.09
C ALA A 5 -5.42 -33.14 10.46
N VAL A 6 -4.59 -32.08 10.51
CA VAL A 6 -3.12 -32.24 10.62
C VAL A 6 -2.57 -32.05 12.05
N PHE A 7 -3.37 -31.59 13.01
CA PHE A 7 -2.91 -31.37 14.38
C PHE A 7 -3.39 -32.46 15.34
N LYS A 8 -2.85 -33.68 15.20
CA LYS A 8 -2.85 -34.65 16.29
C LYS A 8 -1.51 -35.35 16.37
N THR A 9 -1.04 -35.43 17.62
CA THR A 9 0.10 -36.20 18.18
C THR A 9 1.52 -35.66 17.96
N GLY A 10 2.05 -35.04 19.02
CA GLY A 10 3.24 -35.46 19.78
C GLY A 10 4.54 -35.82 19.06
N ARG A 11 5.64 -35.14 19.49
CA ARG A 11 7.07 -35.51 19.39
C ARG A 11 7.48 -36.36 18.17
N ALA A 12 8.04 -35.71 17.15
CA ALA A 12 8.86 -36.38 16.14
C ALA A 12 10.17 -35.60 15.93
N THR A 13 11.28 -36.27 16.24
CA THR A 13 12.64 -35.90 15.86
C THR A 13 12.80 -35.92 14.35
N PHE A 14 13.54 -34.94 13.83
CA PHE A 14 13.71 -34.68 12.40
C PHE A 14 14.59 -35.75 11.71
N LYS A 15 13.97 -36.80 11.19
CA LYS A 15 14.46 -37.53 10.01
C LYS A 15 13.23 -37.97 9.21
N ASN A 16 13.11 -37.49 7.97
CA ASN A 16 12.04 -37.74 6.99
C ASN A 16 10.79 -36.84 7.11
N VAL A 17 10.91 -35.59 6.65
CA VAL A 17 9.74 -34.76 6.34
C VAL A 17 9.13 -35.22 5.01
N LYS A 18 7.94 -35.82 5.06
CA LYS A 18 7.20 -36.30 3.87
C LYS A 18 6.75 -35.13 2.98
N PRO A 19 6.66 -35.31 1.64
CA PRO A 19 6.26 -34.28 0.66
C PRO A 19 4.88 -33.63 0.91
N LYS A 20 4.02 -34.25 1.74
CA LYS A 20 2.72 -33.68 2.16
C LYS A 20 2.83 -32.38 2.97
N VAL A 21 3.91 -32.17 3.71
CA VAL A 21 4.12 -30.95 4.52
C VAL A 21 4.43 -29.75 3.61
N ILE A 22 5.18 -29.98 2.52
CA ILE A 22 5.54 -28.95 1.53
C ILE A 22 4.30 -28.44 0.78
N GLY A 23 3.37 -29.34 0.45
CA GLY A 23 2.10 -28.97 -0.19
C GLY A 23 1.20 -28.11 0.70
N ALA A 24 1.17 -28.39 2.01
CA ALA A 24 0.39 -27.59 2.97
C ALA A 24 1.00 -26.20 3.19
N THR A 25 2.34 -26.07 3.21
CA THR A 25 3.02 -24.77 3.29
C THR A 25 2.83 -23.94 2.02
N GLN A 26 2.84 -24.54 0.83
CA GLN A 26 2.62 -23.82 -0.42
C GLN A 26 1.16 -23.37 -0.56
N ASP A 27 0.20 -24.20 -0.15
CA ASP A 27 -1.23 -23.85 -0.19
C ASP A 27 -1.58 -22.76 0.85
N LEU A 28 -0.92 -22.79 2.01
CA LEU A 28 -1.02 -21.74 3.02
C LEU A 28 -0.32 -20.45 2.56
N TYR A 29 0.82 -20.54 1.87
CA TYR A 29 1.51 -19.42 1.21
C TYR A 29 0.68 -18.80 0.07
N ASN A 30 -0.01 -19.62 -0.71
CA ASN A 30 -0.93 -19.15 -1.75
C ASN A 30 -2.19 -18.50 -1.13
N LYS A 31 -2.70 -19.02 -0.01
CA LYS A 31 -3.79 -18.40 0.76
C LYS A 31 -3.34 -17.11 1.47
N LEU A 32 -2.09 -17.05 1.95
CA LEU A 32 -1.41 -15.85 2.46
C LEU A 32 -1.39 -14.76 1.38
N ASN A 33 -0.96 -15.09 0.15
CA ASN A 33 -0.95 -14.18 -1.00
C ASN A 33 -2.35 -13.70 -1.39
N ASN A 34 -3.38 -14.52 -1.20
CA ASN A 34 -4.73 -14.23 -1.68
C ASN A 34 -5.70 -13.68 -0.61
N SER A 35 -5.40 -13.74 0.69
CA SER A 35 -6.31 -13.25 1.74
C SER A 35 -5.61 -12.90 3.07
N PRO A 36 -5.23 -11.64 3.29
CA PRO A 36 -4.54 -11.18 4.52
C PRO A 36 -5.50 -11.07 5.69
N GLN A 37 -6.77 -10.83 5.35
CA GLN A 37 -7.90 -10.87 6.25
C GLN A 37 -7.96 -12.19 7.03
N PHE A 38 -7.50 -13.30 6.43
CA PHE A 38 -7.39 -14.59 7.09
C PHE A 38 -6.49 -14.55 8.33
N PHE A 39 -5.33 -13.87 8.29
CA PHE A 39 -4.40 -13.82 9.43
C PHE A 39 -4.86 -12.88 10.53
N LYS A 40 -5.35 -11.70 10.17
CA LYS A 40 -5.88 -10.76 11.16
C LYS A 40 -7.13 -11.32 11.83
N ASN A 41 -8.06 -11.92 11.08
CA ASN A 41 -9.21 -12.64 11.66
C ASN A 41 -8.77 -13.83 12.51
N LEU A 42 -7.71 -14.56 12.13
CA LEU A 42 -7.15 -15.61 13.01
C LEU A 42 -6.64 -15.03 14.32
N LYS A 43 -5.93 -13.89 14.29
CA LYS A 43 -5.41 -13.23 15.48
C LYS A 43 -6.54 -12.77 16.41
N THR A 44 -7.61 -12.21 15.86
CA THR A 44 -8.74 -11.69 16.66
C THR A 44 -9.70 -12.78 17.11
N GLN A 45 -10.00 -13.76 16.27
CA GLN A 45 -11.00 -14.80 16.54
C GLN A 45 -10.40 -16.07 17.15
N PHE A 46 -9.12 -16.34 16.92
CA PHE A 46 -8.42 -17.56 17.36
C PHE A 46 -6.96 -17.28 17.78
N PRO A 47 -6.73 -16.48 18.84
CA PRO A 47 -5.40 -16.01 19.24
C PRO A 47 -4.39 -17.15 19.49
N ASP A 48 -4.83 -18.26 20.08
CA ASP A 48 -3.97 -19.43 20.32
C ASP A 48 -3.47 -20.08 19.02
N LYS A 49 -4.33 -20.12 17.99
CA LYS A 49 -3.97 -20.65 16.68
C LYS A 49 -3.02 -19.70 15.94
N TYR A 50 -3.23 -18.40 16.08
CA TYR A 50 -2.31 -17.40 15.54
C TYR A 50 -0.92 -17.53 16.18
N ASN A 51 -0.83 -17.73 17.50
CA ASN A 51 0.44 -17.93 18.19
C ASN A 51 1.16 -19.22 17.75
N GLN A 52 0.43 -20.33 17.57
CA GLN A 52 1.01 -21.58 17.05
C GLN A 52 1.53 -21.43 15.62
N LEU A 53 0.80 -20.71 14.75
CA LEU A 53 1.25 -20.40 13.39
C LEU A 53 2.48 -19.49 13.39
N LYS A 54 2.50 -18.49 14.27
CA LYS A 54 3.64 -17.59 14.46
C LYS A 54 4.90 -18.36 14.86
N GLU A 55 4.80 -19.25 15.85
CA GLU A 55 5.91 -20.10 16.28
C GLU A 55 6.37 -21.05 15.16
N TYR A 56 5.43 -21.62 14.40
CA TYR A 56 5.73 -22.50 13.29
C TYR A 56 6.49 -21.77 12.17
N PHE A 57 6.02 -20.60 11.73
CA PHE A 57 6.69 -19.82 10.69
C PHE A 57 8.05 -19.28 11.15
N GLN A 58 8.16 -18.84 12.40
CA GLN A 58 9.46 -18.44 12.98
C GLN A 58 10.45 -19.61 12.95
N LYS A 59 10.00 -20.82 13.29
CA LYS A 59 10.86 -22.02 13.33
C LYS A 59 11.23 -22.54 11.94
N VAL A 60 10.33 -22.45 10.96
CA VAL A 60 10.50 -23.05 9.63
C VAL A 60 11.14 -22.07 8.64
N LEU A 61 10.77 -20.79 8.69
CA LEU A 61 11.21 -19.77 7.74
C LEU A 61 12.15 -18.73 8.37
N GLY A 62 12.35 -18.74 9.68
CA GLY A 62 13.16 -17.75 10.38
C GLY A 62 12.52 -16.35 10.44
N LYS A 63 11.29 -16.20 9.95
CA LYS A 63 10.56 -14.92 9.84
C LYS A 63 9.30 -14.93 10.68
N ASN A 64 8.96 -13.77 11.25
CA ASN A 64 7.69 -13.58 11.94
C ASN A 64 6.56 -13.43 10.92
N ILE A 65 5.34 -13.81 11.30
CA ILE A 65 4.14 -13.75 10.47
C ILE A 65 3.79 -12.31 10.04
N ASP A 66 4.10 -11.32 10.88
CA ASP A 66 3.91 -9.90 10.54
C ASP A 66 4.91 -9.45 9.46
N GLU A 67 6.12 -10.03 9.44
CA GLU A 67 7.10 -9.82 8.36
C GLU A 67 6.64 -10.51 7.07
N LEU A 68 6.04 -11.70 7.16
CA LEU A 68 5.43 -12.38 6.02
C LEU A 68 4.28 -11.56 5.41
N VAL A 69 3.40 -10.96 6.21
CA VAL A 69 2.34 -10.09 5.70
C VAL A 69 2.92 -8.83 5.05
N SER A 70 4.00 -8.27 5.58
CA SER A 70 4.74 -7.15 4.97
C SER A 70 5.59 -7.55 3.75
N ASP A 71 5.94 -8.83 3.61
CA ASP A 71 6.62 -9.37 2.43
C ASP A 71 5.62 -9.71 1.32
N VAL A 72 4.39 -10.05 1.69
CA VAL A 72 3.29 -10.37 0.76
C VAL A 72 2.59 -9.09 0.29
N PHE A 73 2.37 -8.12 1.17
CA PHE A 73 1.85 -6.79 0.82
C PHE A 73 2.96 -5.78 0.92
N LYS A 74 3.09 -4.91 -0.08
CA LYS A 74 4.13 -3.89 -0.12
C LYS A 74 3.82 -2.70 0.79
N VAL A 75 3.33 -2.97 2.00
CA VAL A 75 2.98 -1.97 3.00
C VAL A 75 4.26 -1.48 3.63
N ASN A 76 4.49 -0.17 3.58
CA ASN A 76 5.61 0.41 4.29
C ASN A 76 5.37 0.42 5.81
N PRO A 77 6.43 0.18 6.61
CA PRO A 77 6.36 0.15 8.06
C PRO A 77 5.90 1.50 8.64
N LYS A 78 5.30 1.46 9.84
CA LYS A 78 4.82 2.68 10.52
C LYS A 78 5.95 3.67 10.79
N ASN A 79 7.11 3.18 11.26
CA ASN A 79 8.30 3.99 11.44
C ASN A 79 9.19 3.95 10.18
N ILE A 80 8.68 4.49 9.06
CA ILE A 80 9.35 4.39 7.76
C ILE A 80 10.74 5.02 7.73
N ARG A 81 10.97 6.06 8.54
CA ARG A 81 12.28 6.74 8.63
C ARG A 81 13.35 5.87 9.25
N GLU A 82 13.03 5.18 10.35
CA GLU A 82 13.99 4.27 10.98
C GLU A 82 14.27 3.06 10.09
N GLU A 83 13.24 2.52 9.46
CA GLU A 83 13.37 1.35 8.60
C GLU A 83 14.13 1.65 7.30
N SER A 84 13.99 2.86 6.73
CA SER A 84 14.69 3.24 5.51
C SER A 84 16.21 3.30 5.68
N LEU A 85 16.72 3.43 6.92
CA LEU A 85 18.16 3.36 7.20
C LEU A 85 18.77 2.00 6.87
N LYS A 86 17.96 0.94 6.87
CA LYS A 86 18.39 -0.44 6.60
C LYS A 86 18.20 -0.84 5.13
N TRP A 87 17.57 0.02 4.32
CA TRP A 87 17.25 -0.30 2.93
C TRP A 87 18.49 -0.31 2.02
N PRO A 88 18.46 -1.09 0.92
CA PRO A 88 19.47 -0.97 -0.13
C PRO A 88 19.58 0.46 -0.64
N SER A 89 20.81 0.89 -1.00
CA SER A 89 21.11 2.27 -1.40
C SER A 89 20.17 2.83 -2.47
N VAL A 90 19.81 2.02 -3.47
CA VAL A 90 18.89 2.40 -4.55
C VAL A 90 17.47 2.64 -4.05
N LYS A 91 16.98 1.83 -3.09
CA LYS A 91 15.65 2.03 -2.49
C LYS A 91 15.66 3.25 -1.56
N LYS A 92 16.73 3.40 -0.79
CA LYS A 92 16.94 4.54 0.11
C LYS A 92 17.02 5.88 -0.64
N SER A 93 17.70 5.95 -1.78
CA SER A 93 17.80 7.20 -2.55
C SER A 93 16.44 7.65 -3.13
N LYS A 94 15.57 6.70 -3.50
CA LYS A 94 14.19 7.00 -3.90
C LYS A 94 13.36 7.53 -2.73
N PHE A 95 13.54 6.95 -1.54
CA PHE A 95 12.94 7.45 -0.30
C PHE A 95 13.39 8.87 0.00
N GLU A 96 14.69 9.14 0.00
CA GLU A 96 15.26 10.46 0.26
C GLU A 96 14.76 11.50 -0.75
N LYS A 97 14.62 11.13 -2.04
CA LYS A 97 14.04 12.00 -3.07
C LYS A 97 12.58 12.37 -2.75
N ALA A 98 11.75 11.39 -2.38
CA ALA A 98 10.37 11.65 -2.00
C ALA A 98 10.30 12.49 -0.71
N ASP A 99 11.10 12.14 0.30
CA ASP A 99 11.18 12.84 1.59
C ASP A 99 11.51 14.33 1.38
N GLN A 100 12.52 14.62 0.58
CA GLN A 100 12.90 15.98 0.21
C GLN A 100 11.79 16.72 -0.54
N PHE A 101 11.06 16.05 -1.44
CA PHE A 101 9.94 16.69 -2.13
C PHE A 101 8.80 17.02 -1.16
N TYR A 102 8.42 16.10 -0.29
CA TYR A 102 7.38 16.35 0.71
C TYR A 102 7.79 17.43 1.71
N SER A 103 9.04 17.43 2.20
CA SER A 103 9.53 18.46 3.11
C SER A 103 9.42 19.86 2.53
N ASN A 104 9.64 19.99 1.21
CA ASN A 104 9.59 21.27 0.51
C ASN A 104 8.18 21.65 0.03
N SER A 105 7.21 20.72 0.14
CA SER A 105 5.85 20.91 -0.36
C SER A 105 4.95 21.74 0.56
N GLY A 106 5.37 21.96 1.81
CA GLY A 106 4.58 22.66 2.84
C GLY A 106 3.70 21.75 3.71
N TYR A 107 3.71 20.43 3.49
CA TYR A 107 3.06 19.46 4.38
C TYR A 107 3.83 19.30 5.69
N THR A 108 3.10 19.17 6.80
CA THR A 108 3.63 18.69 8.07
C THR A 108 3.20 17.23 8.30
N ASN A 109 3.99 16.46 9.05
CA ASN A 109 3.66 15.07 9.41
C ASN A 109 3.34 14.15 8.21
N TYR A 110 4.12 14.26 7.13
CA TYR A 110 3.86 13.58 5.86
C TYR A 110 4.35 12.12 5.79
N ASP A 111 4.80 11.52 6.90
CA ASP A 111 5.29 10.13 6.90
C ASP A 111 4.24 9.13 6.40
N ASN A 112 2.94 9.41 6.61
CA ASN A 112 1.87 8.59 6.04
C ASN A 112 1.79 8.69 4.52
N HIS A 113 2.16 9.84 3.93
CA HIS A 113 2.26 10.01 2.48
C HIS A 113 3.45 9.23 1.92
N LEU A 114 4.59 9.26 2.61
CA LEU A 114 5.75 8.41 2.26
C LEU A 114 5.39 6.93 2.29
N ARG A 115 4.60 6.50 3.29
CA ARG A 115 4.13 5.12 3.38
C ARG A 115 3.24 4.68 2.23
N GLY A 116 2.61 5.62 1.52
CA GLY A 116 1.80 5.35 0.32
C GLY A 116 2.62 5.11 -0.96
N ILE A 117 3.95 5.09 -0.91
CA ILE A 117 4.82 4.93 -2.08
C ILE A 117 5.51 3.55 -2.11
N ASP A 118 5.40 2.82 -3.22
CA ASP A 118 6.19 1.61 -3.47
C ASP A 118 7.63 2.00 -3.90
N PHE A 119 8.55 2.03 -2.94
CA PHE A 119 9.96 2.38 -3.18
C PHE A 119 10.77 1.30 -3.94
N ASP A 120 10.20 0.11 -4.16
CA ASP A 120 10.81 -0.87 -5.07
C ASP A 120 10.58 -0.47 -6.54
N LYS A 121 9.61 0.41 -6.80
CA LYS A 121 9.36 1.03 -8.11
C LYS A 121 10.07 2.38 -8.26
N SER A 122 9.91 3.04 -9.40
CA SER A 122 10.58 4.32 -9.66
C SER A 122 9.91 5.44 -8.88
N VAL A 123 10.73 6.42 -8.49
CA VAL A 123 10.31 7.65 -7.83
C VAL A 123 11.08 8.78 -8.49
N ASP A 124 10.36 9.64 -9.20
CA ASP A 124 10.94 10.60 -10.14
C ASP A 124 10.28 11.96 -9.98
N LEU A 125 11.04 13.01 -10.28
CA LEU A 125 10.47 14.34 -10.45
C LEU A 125 10.21 14.53 -11.94
N ILE A 126 8.97 14.85 -12.29
CA ILE A 126 8.57 15.10 -13.67
C ILE A 126 8.02 16.51 -13.78
N GLU A 127 8.22 17.13 -14.94
CA GLU A 127 7.57 18.38 -15.28
C GLU A 127 6.26 18.11 -16.02
N LYS A 128 5.21 18.81 -15.61
CA LYS A 128 3.96 18.92 -16.37
C LYS A 128 3.82 20.33 -16.86
N THR A 129 3.43 20.48 -18.12
CA THR A 129 3.31 21.79 -18.75
C THR A 129 1.93 22.39 -18.48
N ALA A 130 1.83 23.71 -18.61
CA ALA A 130 0.55 24.39 -18.68
C ALA A 130 -0.37 23.73 -19.72
N ASP A 131 -1.68 23.87 -19.50
CA ASP A 131 -2.76 23.33 -20.33
C ASP A 131 -2.88 21.80 -20.38
N GLN A 132 -1.96 21.04 -19.78
CA GLN A 132 -2.11 19.60 -19.64
C GLN A 132 -3.25 19.24 -18.69
N TYR A 133 -3.96 18.17 -19.04
CA TYR A 133 -4.99 17.59 -18.20
C TYR A 133 -4.42 16.52 -17.28
N LEU A 134 -4.85 16.55 -16.03
CA LEU A 134 -4.62 15.51 -15.03
C LEU A 134 -5.96 15.05 -14.45
N TYR A 135 -5.97 13.88 -13.83
CA TYR A 135 -7.18 13.26 -13.30
C TYR A 135 -7.07 12.98 -11.82
N GLN A 136 -8.18 12.93 -11.10
CA GLN A 136 -8.19 12.64 -9.65
C GLN A 136 -9.53 12.04 -9.23
N TYR A 137 -9.50 11.20 -8.19
CA TYR A 137 -10.71 10.79 -7.46
C TYR A 137 -10.81 11.56 -6.13
N CYS A 138 -11.84 12.38 -5.98
CA CYS A 138 -12.02 13.24 -4.82
C CYS A 138 -13.45 13.22 -4.28
N TYR A 139 -13.62 13.62 -3.02
CA TYR A 139 -14.94 13.86 -2.46
C TYR A 139 -15.53 15.19 -2.97
N ILE A 140 -16.85 15.29 -2.94
CA ILE A 140 -17.55 16.57 -3.08
C ILE A 140 -17.54 17.28 -1.72
N ASP A 141 -17.20 18.56 -1.71
CA ASP A 141 -17.32 19.39 -0.51
C ASP A 141 -18.80 19.62 -0.20
N LYS A 142 -19.24 19.21 0.99
CA LYS A 142 -20.65 19.28 1.39
C LYS A 142 -21.20 20.71 1.52
N LYS A 143 -20.33 21.71 1.71
CA LYS A 143 -20.74 23.11 1.87
C LYS A 143 -20.89 23.80 0.52
N THR A 144 -19.96 23.56 -0.40
CA THR A 144 -19.94 24.25 -1.70
C THR A 144 -20.60 23.45 -2.82
N GLY A 145 -20.73 22.13 -2.66
CA GLY A 145 -21.18 21.22 -3.72
C GLY A 145 -20.12 21.01 -4.82
N LEU A 146 -18.92 21.55 -4.66
CA LEU A 146 -17.84 21.47 -5.65
C LEU A 146 -16.85 20.34 -5.31
N PRO A 147 -16.14 19.79 -6.31
CA PRO A 147 -15.06 18.84 -6.05
C PRO A 147 -13.99 19.40 -5.13
N LYS A 148 -13.63 18.64 -4.09
CA LYS A 148 -12.52 18.98 -3.19
C LYS A 148 -11.21 18.47 -3.77
N VAL A 149 -10.59 19.27 -4.64
CA VAL A 149 -9.33 18.93 -5.29
C VAL A 149 -8.23 18.69 -4.25
N GLY A 150 -7.64 17.50 -4.27
CA GLY A 150 -6.52 17.10 -3.41
C GLY A 150 -5.17 17.28 -4.09
N SER A 151 -4.13 16.67 -3.53
CA SER A 151 -2.74 16.82 -4.00
C SER A 151 -2.22 15.67 -4.88
N TYR A 152 -3.02 14.62 -5.07
CA TYR A 152 -2.65 13.42 -5.86
C TYR A 152 -3.42 13.35 -7.17
N PHE A 153 -2.72 13.08 -8.26
CA PHE A 153 -3.27 13.08 -9.61
C PHE A 153 -2.80 11.87 -10.42
N TYR A 154 -3.46 11.65 -11.55
CA TYR A 154 -3.18 10.61 -12.52
C TYR A 154 -3.01 11.22 -13.91
N GLU A 155 -2.16 10.61 -14.73
CA GLU A 155 -1.90 11.04 -16.10
C GLU A 155 -3.01 10.61 -17.07
N SER A 156 -3.76 9.56 -16.71
CA SER A 156 -4.84 8.96 -17.51
C SER A 156 -6.15 8.98 -16.74
N SER A 157 -7.27 9.01 -17.47
CA SER A 157 -8.61 8.76 -16.92
C SER A 157 -8.96 7.28 -16.85
N ASP A 158 -8.23 6.46 -17.61
CA ASP A 158 -8.31 4.99 -17.62
C ASP A 158 -7.23 4.46 -16.67
N ILE A 159 -7.59 4.36 -15.39
CA ILE A 159 -6.73 3.83 -14.32
C ILE A 159 -7.49 2.71 -13.59
N ASP A 160 -6.74 1.73 -13.09
CA ASP A 160 -7.32 0.66 -12.30
C ASP A 160 -7.64 1.17 -10.88
N VAL A 161 -8.92 1.48 -10.65
CA VAL A 161 -9.42 1.98 -9.36
C VAL A 161 -9.17 1.02 -8.20
N THR A 162 -8.88 -0.25 -8.47
CA THR A 162 -8.57 -1.24 -7.42
C THR A 162 -7.13 -1.14 -6.92
N LYS A 163 -6.27 -0.37 -7.59
CA LYS A 163 -4.82 -0.26 -7.33
C LYS A 163 -4.36 1.13 -6.89
N LEU A 164 -5.29 1.95 -6.38
CA LEU A 164 -5.01 3.34 -5.99
C LEU A 164 -4.43 3.50 -4.58
N GLY A 165 -4.40 2.43 -3.77
CA GLY A 165 -4.05 2.51 -2.35
C GLY A 165 -5.16 3.15 -1.49
N PHE A 166 -6.35 3.40 -2.03
CA PHE A 166 -7.53 3.86 -1.27
C PHE A 166 -8.85 3.40 -1.92
N GLY A 167 -9.95 3.49 -1.16
CA GLY A 167 -11.30 3.19 -1.66
C GLY A 167 -11.97 4.37 -2.36
N ILE A 168 -12.68 4.09 -3.45
CA ILE A 168 -13.39 5.08 -4.26
C ILE A 168 -14.79 5.45 -3.75
N ASP A 169 -15.28 4.80 -2.69
CA ASP A 169 -16.62 5.01 -2.15
C ASP A 169 -16.85 6.49 -1.81
N GLY A 170 -17.90 7.08 -2.40
CA GLY A 170 -18.26 8.50 -2.21
C GLY A 170 -17.36 9.50 -2.92
N ARG A 171 -16.40 9.06 -3.74
CA ARG A 171 -15.56 9.92 -4.57
C ARG A 171 -16.11 10.01 -5.98
N VAL A 172 -15.89 11.15 -6.61
CA VAL A 172 -16.12 11.36 -8.04
C VAL A 172 -14.78 11.46 -8.76
N LYS A 173 -14.76 11.07 -10.04
CA LYS A 173 -13.62 11.32 -10.92
C LYS A 173 -13.71 12.74 -11.45
N ILE A 174 -12.60 13.46 -11.39
CA ILE A 174 -12.46 14.79 -11.97
C ILE A 174 -11.30 14.83 -12.94
N ARG A 175 -11.37 15.79 -13.86
CA ARG A 175 -10.27 16.26 -14.69
C ARG A 175 -9.93 17.70 -14.28
N VAL A 176 -8.65 17.99 -14.17
CA VAL A 176 -8.13 19.34 -13.91
C VAL A 176 -7.22 19.77 -15.05
N LYS A 177 -7.22 21.06 -15.39
CA LYS A 177 -6.28 21.63 -16.37
C LYS A 177 -5.25 22.49 -15.66
N LEU A 178 -3.96 22.20 -15.85
CA LEU A 178 -2.89 22.97 -15.22
C LEU A 178 -2.83 24.40 -15.76
N SER A 179 -2.69 25.38 -14.88
CA SER A 179 -2.56 26.79 -15.27
C SER A 179 -1.14 27.16 -15.68
N SER A 180 -0.14 26.42 -15.20
CA SER A 180 1.27 26.72 -15.36
C SER A 180 2.09 25.44 -15.34
N ASN A 181 3.35 25.53 -15.78
CA ASN A 181 4.29 24.44 -15.59
C ASN A 181 4.46 24.14 -14.10
N SER A 182 4.60 22.87 -13.75
CA SER A 182 4.74 22.43 -12.36
C SER A 182 5.45 21.09 -12.29
N THR A 183 6.35 20.97 -11.31
CA THR A 183 7.02 19.72 -10.97
C THR A 183 6.10 18.83 -10.15
N PHE A 184 6.04 17.54 -10.45
CA PHE A 184 5.31 16.54 -9.68
C PHE A 184 6.26 15.43 -9.22
N LEU A 185 6.01 14.92 -8.01
CA LEU A 185 6.58 13.65 -7.58
C LEU A 185 5.78 12.51 -8.21
N ARG A 186 6.36 11.83 -9.19
CA ARG A 186 5.80 10.63 -9.81
C ARG A 186 6.26 9.40 -9.04
N SER A 187 5.31 8.56 -8.63
CA SER A 187 5.59 7.31 -7.91
C SER A 187 4.53 6.26 -8.19
N VAL A 188 4.72 5.04 -7.68
CA VAL A 188 3.70 3.99 -7.69
C VAL A 188 3.08 3.87 -6.31
N ALA A 189 1.76 3.73 -6.23
CA ALA A 189 1.05 3.52 -4.97
C ALA A 189 1.47 2.19 -4.33
N ALA A 190 1.81 2.22 -3.04
CA ALA A 190 1.99 1.04 -2.21
C ALA A 190 0.64 0.43 -1.81
N ASP A 191 0.66 -0.81 -1.32
CA ASP A 191 -0.47 -1.32 -0.56
C ASP A 191 -0.59 -0.54 0.76
N ILE A 192 -1.82 -0.22 1.15
CA ILE A 192 -2.09 0.60 2.33
C ILE A 192 -3.08 -0.12 3.23
N GLU A 193 -2.70 -0.32 4.48
CA GLU A 193 -3.66 -0.71 5.52
C GLU A 193 -4.54 0.48 5.87
N ASP A 194 -5.85 0.24 5.97
CA ASP A 194 -6.81 1.23 6.39
C ASP A 194 -6.43 1.82 7.75
N TRP A 195 -6.49 3.14 7.83
CA TRP A 195 -5.99 3.93 8.95
C TRP A 195 -6.99 4.04 10.09
N VAL A 196 -8.23 3.59 9.86
CA VAL A 196 -9.28 3.54 10.89
C VAL A 196 -8.85 2.56 11.99
N PRO A 197 -8.76 2.98 13.26
CA PRO A 197 -8.41 2.09 14.36
C PRO A 197 -9.31 0.86 14.41
N GLY A 198 -8.71 -0.33 14.42
CA GLY A 198 -9.44 -1.60 14.41
C GLY A 198 -9.99 -2.03 13.05
N SER A 199 -9.84 -1.20 12.00
CA SER A 199 -10.05 -1.66 10.63
C SER A 199 -8.95 -2.66 10.24
N ASN A 200 -9.35 -3.62 9.42
CA ASN A 200 -8.47 -4.64 8.87
C ASN A 200 -8.43 -4.57 7.33
N LYS A 201 -9.05 -3.55 6.75
CA LYS A 201 -9.18 -3.40 5.30
C LYS A 201 -7.80 -3.08 4.70
N MET A 202 -7.49 -3.73 3.59
CA MET A 202 -6.33 -3.45 2.76
C MET A 202 -6.79 -2.77 1.48
N PHE A 203 -6.09 -1.71 1.09
CA PHE A 203 -6.21 -1.09 -0.22
C PHE A 203 -4.99 -1.45 -1.04
N HIS A 204 -5.21 -2.02 -2.23
CA HIS A 204 -4.11 -2.43 -3.08
C HIS A 204 -3.53 -1.23 -3.81
N GLY A 205 -2.20 -1.20 -3.89
CA GLY A 205 -1.44 -0.26 -4.69
C GLY A 205 -1.09 -0.81 -6.07
N GLY A 206 -0.41 -0.01 -6.87
CA GLY A 206 0.10 -0.42 -8.18
C GLY A 206 -0.09 0.62 -9.29
N GLU A 207 -1.01 1.57 -9.11
CA GLU A 207 -1.16 2.68 -10.04
C GLU A 207 -0.08 3.74 -9.89
N ILE A 208 0.24 4.41 -11.00
CA ILE A 208 1.12 5.57 -11.00
C ILE A 208 0.35 6.77 -10.45
N GLN A 209 0.94 7.45 -9.48
CA GLN A 209 0.40 8.65 -8.86
C GLN A 209 1.38 9.81 -9.00
N LEU A 210 0.83 11.01 -9.21
CA LEU A 210 1.54 12.27 -9.24
C LEU A 210 1.18 13.10 -8.02
N PHE A 211 2.15 13.54 -7.24
CA PHE A 211 1.92 14.38 -6.09
C PHE A 211 2.46 15.80 -6.31
N ASN A 212 1.59 16.80 -6.17
CA ASN A 212 1.97 18.20 -6.00
C ASN A 212 0.82 18.95 -5.32
N PRO A 213 0.98 19.45 -4.09
CA PRO A 213 -0.07 20.19 -3.40
C PRO A 213 -0.20 21.64 -3.82
N ASN A 214 0.82 22.16 -4.53
CA ASN A 214 0.91 23.56 -4.96
C ASN A 214 0.59 23.73 -6.45
N ALA A 215 0.15 22.67 -7.12
CA ALA A 215 -0.30 22.77 -8.50
C ALA A 215 -1.57 23.65 -8.58
N ILE A 216 -1.59 24.53 -9.59
CA ILE A 216 -2.66 25.50 -9.82
C ILE A 216 -3.40 25.10 -11.09
N TYR A 217 -4.72 25.27 -11.09
CA TYR A 217 -5.59 24.79 -12.15
C TYR A 217 -6.48 25.92 -12.67
N THR A 218 -6.75 25.93 -13.98
CA THR A 218 -7.71 26.84 -14.63
C THR A 218 -9.09 26.22 -14.81
N GLU A 219 -9.18 24.89 -14.76
CA GLU A 219 -10.43 24.15 -14.95
C GLU A 219 -10.48 22.97 -13.96
N VAL A 220 -11.67 22.73 -13.41
CA VAL A 220 -12.00 21.52 -12.65
C VAL A 220 -13.36 21.02 -13.16
N LYS A 221 -13.39 19.80 -13.69
CA LYS A 221 -14.60 19.20 -14.27
C LYS A 221 -14.82 17.79 -13.75
N ILE A 222 -16.03 17.49 -13.28
CA ILE A 222 -16.45 16.12 -12.98
C ILE A 222 -16.64 15.38 -14.30
N ILE A 223 -16.13 14.15 -14.37
CA ILE A 223 -16.20 13.29 -15.55
C ILE A 223 -16.67 11.89 -15.16
N ASP A 224 -17.26 11.19 -16.11
CA ASP A 224 -17.71 9.79 -15.97
C ASP A 224 -16.53 8.81 -16.10
#